data_AF-A0A9E6JN52-F1
#
_entry.id   AF-A0A9E6JN52-F1
#
_cell.length_a   1.000
_cell.length_b   1.000
_cell.length_c   1.000
_cell.angle_alpha   90.00
_cell.angle_beta   90.00
_cell.angle_gamma   90.00
#
_symmetry.space_group_name_H-M   'P 1'
#
loop_
_entity.id
_entity.type
_entity.pdbx_description
1 polymer ?
#
loop_
_entity_poly.entity_id
_entity_poly.type
_entity_poly.pdbx_seq_one_letter_code
_entity_poly.pdbx_strand_id
1 'polypeptide(L)'
;MLEKAIEAIRKSEDRPGLARLRLEKYHEGLSVQILHIGSYEAEAPVIARMHAFIEENGYQPSGKHHEIYLSDPRKVEPAKLK
;
A
#
# COMPACT_ATOMS: atom_id res chain seq x y z
N MET A 1 -11.77 20.58 1.25
CA MET A 1 -11.08 20.08 2.47
C MET A 1 -9.58 19.93 2.22
N LEU A 2 -9.13 19.17 1.22
CA LEU A 2 -7.70 18.99 0.89
C LEU A 2 -6.97 20.32 0.59
N GLU A 3 -7.48 21.13 -0.32
CA GLU A 3 -6.84 22.41 -0.73
C GLU A 3 -6.66 23.37 0.45
N LYS A 4 -7.69 23.50 1.29
CA LYS A 4 -7.63 24.34 2.50
C LYS A 4 -6.56 23.86 3.48
N ALA A 5 -6.37 22.54 3.62
CA ALA A 5 -5.33 21.97 4.47
C ALA A 5 -3.93 22.20 3.89
N ILE A 6 -3.76 22.04 2.56
CA ILE A 6 -2.49 22.34 1.88
C ILE A 6 -2.11 23.81 2.09
N GLU A 7 -3.05 24.73 1.89
CA GLU A 7 -2.84 26.16 2.06
C GLU A 7 -2.46 26.52 3.51
N ALA A 8 -3.09 25.90 4.50
CA ALA A 8 -2.75 26.12 5.91
C ALA A 8 -1.31 25.70 6.23
N ILE A 9 -0.85 24.56 5.69
CA ILE A 9 0.51 24.05 5.94
C ILE A 9 1.56 24.88 5.19
N ARG A 10 1.29 25.30 3.94
CA ARG A 10 2.22 26.12 3.15
C ARG A 10 2.59 27.44 3.82
N LYS A 11 1.69 28.02 4.63
CA LYS A 11 1.95 29.26 5.37
C LYS A 11 2.96 29.08 6.51
N SER A 12 3.09 27.87 7.05
CA SER A 12 4.01 27.57 8.16
C SER A 12 5.30 26.90 7.72
N GLU A 13 5.27 26.10 6.65
CA GLU A 13 6.43 25.30 6.21
C GLU A 13 6.32 24.97 4.72
N ASP A 14 7.38 25.23 3.95
CA ASP A 14 7.45 24.79 2.56
C ASP A 14 7.90 23.32 2.48
N ARG A 15 6.96 22.45 2.09
CA ARG A 15 7.20 21.02 1.92
C ARG A 15 7.00 20.65 0.45
N PRO A 16 8.06 20.23 -0.27
CA PRO A 16 7.96 19.86 -1.69
C PRO A 16 6.90 18.78 -1.98
N GLY A 17 6.59 17.92 -1.01
CA GLY A 17 5.56 16.89 -1.12
C GLY A 17 4.14 17.43 -1.32
N LEU A 18 3.83 18.64 -0.86
CA LEU A 18 2.46 19.19 -0.89
C LEU A 18 1.94 19.37 -2.31
N ALA A 19 2.80 19.74 -3.27
CA ALA A 19 2.42 19.91 -4.66
C ALA A 19 2.01 18.59 -5.35
N ARG A 20 2.36 17.43 -4.78
CA ARG A 20 2.03 16.10 -5.31
C ARG A 20 0.74 15.52 -4.74
N LEU A 21 0.15 16.17 -3.73
CA LEU A 21 -1.09 15.71 -3.11
C LEU A 21 -2.28 15.96 -4.03
N ARG A 22 -3.13 14.96 -4.16
CA ARG A 22 -4.37 15.02 -4.95
C ARG A 22 -5.45 14.19 -4.28
N LEU A 23 -6.70 14.52 -4.56
CA LEU A 23 -7.85 13.70 -4.17
C LEU A 23 -8.32 12.92 -5.39
N GLU A 24 -8.56 11.63 -5.21
CA GLU A 24 -9.02 10.75 -6.29
C GLU A 24 -10.03 9.75 -5.75
N LYS A 25 -11.00 9.37 -6.59
CA LYS A 25 -11.82 8.18 -6.38
C LYS A 25 -11.08 6.99 -6.98
N TYR A 26 -10.80 5.98 -6.17
CA TYR A 26 -10.09 4.79 -6.59
C TYR A 26 -11.00 3.58 -6.51
N HIS A 27 -11.13 2.84 -7.61
CA HIS A 27 -11.81 1.56 -7.68
C HIS A 27 -10.82 0.53 -8.21
N GLU A 28 -10.27 -0.26 -7.30
CA GLU A 28 -9.23 -1.24 -7.60
C GLU A 28 -9.73 -2.40 -8.45
N GLY A 29 -10.97 -2.84 -8.22
CA GLY A 29 -11.57 -3.98 -8.92
C GLY A 29 -11.33 -5.31 -8.20
N LEU A 30 -11.35 -6.40 -8.95
CA LEU A 30 -11.16 -7.75 -8.43
C LEU A 30 -9.68 -7.98 -8.08
N SER A 31 -9.42 -8.39 -6.85
CA SER A 31 -8.07 -8.61 -6.34
C SER A 31 -7.97 -9.94 -5.59
N VAL A 32 -6.77 -10.52 -5.59
CA VAL A 32 -6.36 -11.53 -4.62
C VAL A 32 -5.58 -10.82 -3.52
N GLN A 33 -5.86 -11.15 -2.27
CA GLN A 33 -5.20 -10.55 -1.11
C GLN A 33 -4.79 -11.61 -0.09
N ILE A 34 -3.75 -11.31 0.67
CA ILE A 34 -3.30 -12.14 1.78
C ILE A 34 -2.68 -11.24 2.85
N LEU A 35 -2.77 -11.65 4.11
CA LEU A 35 -2.06 -10.99 5.20
C LEU A 35 -0.66 -11.59 5.31
N HIS A 36 0.37 -10.77 5.08
CA HIS A 36 1.75 -11.11 5.40
C HIS A 36 2.03 -10.80 6.88
N ILE A 37 2.70 -11.71 7.57
CA ILE A 37 3.20 -11.47 8.94
C ILE A 37 4.69 -11.74 8.95
N GLY A 38 5.47 -10.70 9.24
CA GLY A 38 6.94 -10.76 9.21
C GLY A 38 7.56 -9.60 8.44
N SER A 39 8.88 -9.64 8.27
CA SER A 39 9.62 -8.59 7.56
C SER A 39 9.13 -8.44 6.12
N TYR A 40 9.05 -7.20 5.62
CA TYR A 40 8.69 -6.92 4.23
C TYR A 40 9.66 -7.59 3.24
N GLU A 41 10.93 -7.73 3.60
CA GLU A 41 11.94 -8.43 2.78
C GLU A 41 11.62 -9.93 2.57
N ALA A 42 10.75 -10.50 3.41
CA ALA A 42 10.38 -11.91 3.40
C ALA A 42 9.02 -12.19 2.73
N GLU A 43 8.44 -11.23 2.02
CA GLU A 43 7.11 -11.37 1.40
C GLU A 43 7.10 -12.23 0.11
N ALA A 44 8.26 -12.44 -0.52
CA ALA A 44 8.35 -13.12 -1.81
C ALA A 44 7.65 -14.51 -1.86
N PRO A 45 7.77 -15.39 -0.85
CA PRO A 45 7.05 -16.67 -0.83
C PRO A 45 5.52 -16.49 -0.78
N VAL A 46 5.05 -15.44 -0.11
CA VAL A 46 3.62 -15.13 0.02
C VAL A 46 3.07 -14.62 -1.32
N ILE A 47 3.80 -13.74 -1.99
CA ILE A 47 3.46 -13.25 -3.34
C ILE A 47 3.42 -14.41 -4.35
N ALA A 48 4.40 -15.31 -4.32
CA ALA A 48 4.43 -16.48 -5.21
C ALA A 48 3.19 -17.38 -5.02
N ARG A 49 2.73 -17.57 -3.78
CA ARG A 49 1.49 -18.31 -3.49
C ARG A 49 0.24 -17.60 -4.04
N MET A 50 0.19 -16.28 -3.97
CA MET A 50 -0.91 -15.52 -4.57
C MET A 50 -0.93 -15.66 -6.09
N HIS A 51 0.23 -15.59 -6.75
CA HIS A 51 0.32 -15.79 -8.20
C HIS A 51 -0.14 -17.18 -8.63
N ALA A 52 0.28 -18.24 -7.91
CA ALA A 52 -0.20 -19.60 -8.16
C ALA A 52 -1.73 -19.68 -8.00
N PHE A 53 -2.29 -19.11 -6.93
CA PHE A 53 -3.73 -19.09 -6.71
C PHE A 53 -4.49 -18.35 -7.82
N ILE A 54 -3.96 -17.23 -8.32
CA ILE A 54 -4.55 -16.49 -9.44
C ILE A 54 -4.64 -17.39 -10.68
N GLU A 55 -3.55 -18.05 -11.04
CA GLU A 55 -3.46 -18.92 -12.21
C GLU A 55 -4.37 -20.15 -12.09
N GLU A 56 -4.33 -20.85 -10.94
CA GLU A 56 -5.15 -22.04 -10.66
C GLU A 56 -6.66 -21.78 -10.76
N ASN A 57 -7.08 -20.53 -10.53
CA ASN A 57 -8.49 -20.12 -10.62
C ASN A 57 -8.86 -19.49 -11.98
N GLY A 58 -7.97 -19.58 -12.99
CA GLY A 58 -8.24 -19.09 -14.34
C GLY A 58 -8.18 -17.57 -14.49
N TYR A 59 -7.54 -16.88 -13.54
CA TYR A 59 -7.32 -15.43 -13.59
C TYR A 59 -5.89 -15.11 -14.06
N GLN A 60 -5.60 -13.82 -14.26
CA GLN A 60 -4.28 -13.31 -14.59
C GLN A 60 -3.96 -12.07 -13.75
N PRO A 61 -2.69 -11.85 -13.35
CA PRO A 61 -2.29 -10.62 -12.69
C PRO A 61 -2.59 -9.40 -13.56
N SER A 62 -3.09 -8.33 -12.96
CA SER A 62 -3.38 -7.07 -13.64
C SER A 62 -3.16 -5.88 -12.71
N GLY A 63 -2.94 -4.69 -13.28
CA GLY A 63 -2.75 -3.48 -12.50
C GLY A 63 -1.39 -3.41 -11.79
N LYS A 64 -1.36 -2.73 -10.64
CA LYS A 64 -0.16 -2.54 -9.81
C LYS A 64 -0.25 -3.40 -8.54
N HIS A 65 0.89 -3.83 -8.01
CA HIS A 65 0.96 -4.37 -6.65
C HIS A 65 0.45 -3.33 -5.64
N HIS A 66 -0.36 -3.77 -4.68
CA HIS A 66 -0.97 -2.90 -3.67
C HIS A 66 -0.75 -3.49 -2.27
N GLU A 67 -0.05 -2.74 -1.44
CA GLU A 67 0.24 -3.08 -0.05
C GLU A 67 -0.53 -2.16 0.89
N ILE A 68 -1.05 -2.73 1.99
CA ILE A 68 -1.67 -1.98 3.08
C ILE A 68 -0.83 -2.21 4.34
N TYR A 69 -0.06 -1.22 4.76
CA TYR A 69 0.75 -1.30 5.98
C TYR A 69 -0.13 -1.09 7.22
N LEU A 70 -0.40 -2.18 7.95
CA LEU A 70 -1.18 -2.14 9.19
C LEU A 70 -0.31 -1.78 10.41
N SER A 71 0.99 -1.97 10.29
CA SER A 71 1.98 -1.71 11.34
C SER A 71 2.86 -0.51 11.03
N ASP A 72 3.24 0.26 12.06
CA ASP A 72 4.32 1.24 11.95
C ASP A 72 5.66 0.53 12.15
N PRO A 73 6.52 0.39 11.11
CA PRO A 73 7.76 -0.35 11.21
C PRO A 73 8.78 0.25 12.18
N ARG A 74 8.56 1.49 12.63
CA ARG A 74 9.40 2.14 13.66
C ARG A 74 9.03 1.71 15.08
N LYS A 75 7.89 1.04 15.26
CA LYS A 75 7.31 0.69 16.57
C LYS A 75 7.15 -0.81 16.79
N VAL A 76 7.21 -1.60 15.74
CA VAL A 76 6.91 -3.05 15.77
C VAL A 76 8.13 -3.80 15.26
N GLU A 77 8.54 -4.84 15.97
CA GLU A 77 9.65 -5.70 15.56
C GLU A 77 9.32 -6.40 14.22
N PRO A 78 10.31 -6.58 13.32
CA PRO A 78 10.06 -7.12 11.97
C PRO A 78 9.25 -8.40 11.92
N ALA A 79 9.48 -9.35 12.84
CA ALA A 79 8.76 -10.62 12.90
C ALA A 79 7.26 -10.50 13.24
N LYS A 80 6.81 -9.33 13.71
CA LYS A 80 5.42 -9.06 14.11
C LYS A 80 4.75 -8.02 13.22
N LEU A 81 5.44 -7.52 12.19
CA LEU A 81 4.85 -6.62 11.21
C LEU A 81 3.69 -7.30 10.49
N LYS A 82 2.69 -6.50 10.17
CA LYS A 82 1.44 -6.82 9.48
C LYS A 82 1.13 -5.69 8.52
#